data_AF-A0A925YL16-F1
#
_entry.id   AF-A0A925YL16-F1
#
_cell.length_a   1.000
_cell.length_b   1.000
_cell.length_c   1.000
_cell.angle_alpha   90.00
_cell.angle_beta   90.00
_cell.angle_gamma   90.00
#
_symmetry.space_group_name_H-M   'P 1'
#
loop_
_entity.id
_entity.type
_entity.pdbx_description
1 polymer ?
#
loop_
_entity_poly.entity_id
_entity_poly.type
_entity_poly.pdbx_seq_one_letter_code
_entity_poly.pdbx_strand_id
1 'polypeptide(L)'
;SFVDRMLKLYGDKPVLITEWNMKHGYKNSENTSLWASDLSDVFGLFQTKPTIKAACLYRLLETENERGWPGLIKAGSYEPKEYFYAMYKNWR
;
A
#
# COMPACT_ATOMS: atom_id res chain seq x y z
N SER A 1 12.74 -3.08 -12.41
CA SER A 1 12.13 -2.08 -11.51
C SER A 1 13.16 -1.53 -10.51
N PHE A 2 12.83 -0.48 -9.74
CA PHE A 2 13.68 0.00 -8.63
C PHE A 2 13.91 -1.10 -7.59
N VAL A 3 12.86 -1.86 -7.25
CA VAL A 3 12.91 -2.99 -6.31
C VAL A 3 13.91 -4.05 -6.77
N ASP A 4 13.91 -4.44 -8.06
CA ASP A 4 14.86 -5.44 -8.58
C ASP A 4 16.32 -5.01 -8.41
N ARG A 5 16.61 -3.73 -8.66
CA ARG A 5 17.96 -3.18 -8.50
C ARG A 5 18.41 -3.21 -7.03
N MET A 6 17.50 -2.88 -6.12
CA MET A 6 17.78 -2.94 -4.68
C MET A 6 18.02 -4.39 -4.24
N LEU A 7 17.15 -5.33 -4.61
CA LEU A 7 17.32 -6.73 -4.24
C LEU A 7 18.64 -7.32 -4.78
N LYS A 8 19.07 -6.92 -5.97
CA LYS A 8 20.39 -7.31 -6.49
C LYS A 8 21.57 -6.78 -5.65
N LEU A 9 21.45 -5.57 -5.12
CA LEU A 9 22.50 -4.95 -4.30
C LEU A 9 22.59 -5.57 -2.90
N TYR A 10 21.45 -5.89 -2.30
CA TYR A 10 21.37 -6.42 -0.93
C TYR A 10 21.38 -7.95 -0.84
N GLY A 11 21.26 -8.66 -1.97
CA GLY A 11 21.26 -10.12 -2.05
C GLY A 11 20.09 -10.72 -1.28
N ASP A 12 20.39 -11.70 -0.44
CA ASP A 12 19.38 -12.46 0.33
C ASP A 12 18.99 -11.80 1.66
N LYS A 13 19.45 -10.58 1.92
CA LYS A 13 19.09 -9.87 3.15
C LYS A 13 17.58 -9.60 3.19
N PRO A 14 16.92 -9.80 4.34
CA PRO A 14 15.52 -9.47 4.49
C PRO A 14 15.30 -7.96 4.32
N VAL A 15 14.27 -7.60 3.56
CA VAL A 15 13.91 -6.21 3.25
C VAL A 15 12.54 -5.90 3.84
N LEU A 16 12.46 -4.73 4.48
CA LEU A 16 11.22 -4.11 4.91
C LEU A 16 10.96 -2.89 4.03
N ILE A 17 9.80 -2.85 3.39
CA ILE A 17 9.30 -1.62 2.75
C ILE A 17 8.61 -0.82 3.86
N THR A 18 9.30 0.18 4.38
CA THR A 18 8.82 0.97 5.53
C THR A 18 7.68 1.91 5.19
N GLU A 19 7.52 2.25 3.91
CA GLU A 19 6.42 3.07 3.44
C GLU A 19 6.08 2.75 1.98
N TRP A 20 4.80 2.59 1.70
CA TRP A 20 4.24 2.65 0.36
C TRP A 20 2.87 3.34 0.43
N ASN A 21 2.46 4.02 -0.63
CA ASN A 21 1.22 4.81 -0.65
C ASN A 21 0.57 4.80 -2.03
N MET A 22 -0.70 5.24 -2.10
CA MET A 22 -1.52 5.22 -3.30
C MET A 22 -1.97 6.64 -3.72
N LYS A 23 -1.06 7.62 -3.67
CA LYS A 23 -1.39 8.99 -4.05
C LYS A 23 -1.46 9.15 -5.57
N HIS A 24 -2.55 8.68 -6.17
CA HIS A 24 -2.86 8.86 -7.60
C HIS A 24 -3.44 10.24 -7.92
N GLY A 25 -2.92 11.30 -7.28
CA GLY A 25 -3.55 12.62 -7.29
C GLY A 25 -4.91 12.62 -6.56
N TYR A 26 -5.30 13.78 -6.02
CA TYR A 26 -6.49 13.91 -5.16
C TYR A 26 -7.79 13.42 -5.81
N LYS A 27 -7.91 13.47 -7.14
CA LYS A 27 -9.12 13.06 -7.85
C LYS A 27 -9.28 11.54 -7.98
N ASN A 28 -8.21 10.76 -7.84
CA ASN A 28 -8.27 9.31 -8.04
C ASN A 28 -8.02 8.52 -6.74
N SER A 29 -7.82 9.21 -5.62
CA SER A 29 -7.52 8.58 -4.33
C SER A 29 -8.69 7.81 -3.72
N GLU A 30 -9.89 7.96 -4.27
CA GLU A 30 -11.08 7.17 -3.93
C GLU A 30 -11.42 6.09 -4.97
N ASN A 31 -10.64 5.96 -6.04
CA ASN A 31 -10.90 4.97 -7.06
C ASN A 31 -10.55 3.56 -6.57
N THR A 32 -11.57 2.81 -6.15
CA THR A 32 -11.45 1.44 -5.62
C THR A 32 -10.71 0.50 -6.58
N SER A 33 -10.84 0.67 -7.91
CA SER A 33 -10.14 -0.17 -8.89
C SER A 33 -8.63 0.08 -8.91
N LEU A 34 -8.19 1.33 -8.74
CA LEU A 34 -6.76 1.65 -8.62
C LEU A 34 -6.18 1.08 -7.32
N TRP A 35 -6.92 1.21 -6.22
CA TRP A 35 -6.55 0.60 -4.94
C TRP A 35 -6.38 -0.92 -5.05
N ALA A 36 -7.31 -1.59 -5.74
CA ALA A 36 -7.22 -3.03 -5.96
C ALA A 36 -5.99 -3.42 -6.79
N SER A 37 -5.67 -2.64 -7.82
CA SER A 37 -4.47 -2.87 -8.65
C SER A 37 -3.18 -2.71 -7.83
N ASP A 38 -3.04 -1.59 -7.10
CA ASP A 38 -1.86 -1.33 -6.28
C ASP A 38 -1.67 -2.39 -5.19
N LEU A 39 -2.77 -2.80 -4.53
CA LEU A 39 -2.74 -3.88 -3.56
C LEU A 39 -2.26 -5.18 -4.20
N SER A 40 -2.76 -5.53 -5.38
CA SER A 40 -2.33 -6.72 -6.12
C SER A 40 -0.84 -6.67 -6.43
N ASP A 41 -0.30 -5.51 -6.81
CA ASP A 41 1.13 -5.35 -7.10
C ASP A 41 1.99 -5.59 -5.85
N VAL A 42 1.59 -5.04 -4.70
CA VAL A 42 2.29 -5.26 -3.43
C VAL A 42 2.21 -6.72 -2.99
N PHE A 43 1.06 -7.38 -3.14
CA PHE A 43 0.95 -8.82 -2.85
C PHE A 43 1.80 -9.67 -3.79
N GLY A 44 1.86 -9.30 -5.07
CA GLY A 44 2.73 -9.93 -6.06
C GLY A 44 4.21 -9.82 -5.70
N LEU A 45 4.64 -8.72 -5.06
CA LEU A 45 6.01 -8.59 -4.55
C LEU A 45 6.33 -9.65 -3.49
N PHE A 46 5.43 -9.92 -2.53
CA PHE A 46 5.68 -10.95 -1.51
C PHE A 46 5.77 -12.36 -2.10
N GLN A 47 4.96 -12.65 -3.13
CA GLN A 47 4.98 -13.95 -3.81
C GLN A 47 6.24 -14.16 -4.65
N THR A 48 6.67 -13.11 -5.36
CA THR A 48 7.78 -13.21 -6.32
C THR A 48 9.14 -12.92 -5.70
N LYS A 49 9.20 -12.22 -4.56
CA LYS A 49 10.42 -11.77 -3.88
C LYS A 49 10.44 -12.18 -2.41
N PRO A 50 10.89 -13.41 -2.09
CA PRO A 50 10.87 -13.95 -0.73
C PRO A 50 11.75 -13.17 0.27
N THR A 51 12.66 -12.32 -0.21
CA THR A 51 13.46 -11.42 0.63
C THR A 51 12.65 -10.25 1.19
N ILE A 52 11.56 -9.86 0.55
CA ILE A 52 10.65 -8.83 1.07
C ILE A 52 9.77 -9.47 2.14
N LYS A 53 9.92 -9.02 3.39
CA LYS A 53 9.24 -9.62 4.56
C LYS A 53 7.99 -8.86 4.98
N ALA A 54 7.91 -7.57 4.66
CA ALA A 54 6.74 -6.75 4.95
C ALA A 54 6.75 -5.46 4.12
N ALA A 55 5.57 -4.89 3.93
CA ALA A 55 5.36 -3.58 3.34
C ALA A 55 4.32 -2.80 4.14
N CYS A 56 4.70 -1.63 4.64
CA CYS A 56 3.87 -0.80 5.51
C CYS A 56 3.12 0.25 4.70
N LEU A 57 1.79 0.16 4.69
CA LEU A 57 0.94 1.13 4.00
C LEU A 57 0.94 2.46 4.75
N TYR A 58 1.23 3.54 4.04
CA TYR A 58 0.89 4.90 4.39
C TYR A 58 -0.41 5.27 3.65
N ARG A 59 -1.58 5.18 4.30
CA ARG A 59 -1.80 5.09 5.76
C ARG A 59 -3.17 4.51 6.16
N LEU A 60 -3.33 4.21 7.45
CA LEU A 60 -4.58 3.69 8.00
C LEU A 60 -5.71 4.74 7.98
N LEU A 61 -5.49 5.90 8.62
CA LEU A 61 -6.46 6.99 8.71
C LEU A 61 -6.14 8.03 7.64
N GLU A 62 -7.10 8.42 6.81
CA GLU A 62 -6.91 9.52 5.86
C GLU A 62 -6.66 10.85 6.57
N THR A 63 -6.14 11.84 5.84
CA THR A 63 -5.93 13.18 6.38
C THR A 63 -6.13 14.24 5.30
N GLU A 64 -6.90 15.27 5.65
CA GLU A 64 -6.99 16.48 4.83
C GLU A 64 -5.74 17.37 5.02
N ASN A 65 -5.14 17.31 6.21
CA ASN A 65 -3.81 17.86 6.46
C ASN A 65 -2.77 17.09 5.64
N GLU A 66 -1.68 17.74 5.22
CA GLU A 66 -0.64 17.16 4.34
C GLU A 66 -1.03 16.97 2.86
N ARG A 67 -1.93 17.79 2.32
CA ARG A 67 -2.37 17.77 0.91
C ARG A 67 -3.24 16.54 0.57
N GLY A 68 -4.16 16.18 1.47
CA GLY A 68 -5.20 15.17 1.19
C GLY A 68 -4.65 13.76 0.98
N TRP A 69 -3.85 13.23 1.90
CA TRP A 69 -3.36 11.86 1.78
C TRP A 69 -4.50 10.87 2.06
N PRO A 70 -4.72 9.90 1.16
CA PRO A 70 -5.75 8.93 1.39
C PRO A 70 -5.33 7.93 2.47
N GLY A 71 -6.34 7.38 3.13
CA GLY A 71 -6.18 6.27 4.03
C GLY A 71 -7.34 5.29 3.87
N LEU A 72 -7.20 4.13 4.51
CA LEU A 72 -8.19 3.07 4.50
C LEU A 72 -9.46 3.40 5.30
N ILE A 73 -9.33 4.30 6.26
CA ILE A 73 -10.36 4.70 7.21
C ILE A 73 -10.57 6.20 7.08
N LYS A 74 -11.83 6.63 7.11
CA LYS A 74 -12.21 8.04 7.03
C LYS A 74 -11.83 8.82 8.29
N ALA A 75 -11.37 10.05 8.11
CA ALA A 75 -11.05 10.95 9.21
C ALA A 75 -12.34 11.41 9.88
N GLY A 76 -12.36 11.46 11.22
CA GLY A 76 -13.53 11.90 11.99
C GLY A 76 -14.59 10.83 12.19
N SER A 77 -15.06 10.16 11.14
CA SER A 77 -16.07 9.10 11.27
C SER A 77 -15.50 7.73 11.64
N TYR A 78 -14.20 7.50 11.39
CA TYR A 78 -13.52 6.21 11.59
C TYR A 78 -14.18 5.04 10.82
N GLU A 79 -14.96 5.35 9.80
CA GLU A 79 -15.58 4.34 8.94
C GLU A 79 -14.56 3.77 7.96
N PRO A 80 -14.49 2.44 7.79
CA PRO A 80 -13.67 1.83 6.75
C PRO A 80 -14.20 2.19 5.36
N LYS A 81 -13.29 2.45 4.43
CA LYS A 81 -13.62 2.62 3.01
C LYS A 81 -13.76 1.25 2.33
N GLU A 82 -14.40 1.19 1.18
CA GLU A 82 -14.66 -0.08 0.48
C GLU A 82 -13.38 -0.91 0.24
N TYR A 83 -12.30 -0.24 -0.17
CA TYR A 83 -11.00 -0.88 -0.40
C TYR A 83 -10.29 -1.38 0.86
N PHE A 84 -10.68 -0.94 2.06
CA PHE A 84 -10.23 -1.57 3.32
C PHE A 84 -10.64 -3.05 3.35
N TYR A 85 -11.88 -3.37 2.95
CA TYR A 85 -12.37 -4.75 2.95
C TYR A 85 -11.68 -5.60 1.88
N ALA A 86 -11.31 -5.00 0.74
CA ALA A 86 -10.50 -5.67 -0.27
C ALA A 86 -9.12 -6.03 0.27
N MET A 87 -8.46 -5.12 0.99
CA MET A 87 -7.18 -5.40 1.63
C MET A 87 -7.32 -6.47 2.74
N TYR A 88 -8.32 -6.34 3.62
CA TYR A 88 -8.53 -7.26 4.73
C TYR A 88 -8.76 -8.70 4.28
N LYS A 89 -9.51 -8.90 3.18
CA LYS A 89 -9.71 -10.24 2.59
C LYS A 89 -8.44 -10.87 2.05
N ASN A 90 -7.48 -10.09 1.56
CA ASN A 90 -6.21 -10.60 1.03
C ASN A 90 -5.14 -10.79 2.11
N TRP A 91 -5.29 -10.16 3.28
CA TRP A 91 -4.40 -10.32 4.44
C TRP A 91 -4.75 -11.52 5.34
N ARG A 92 -5.96 -12.05 5.23
CA ARG A 92 -6.43 -13.18 6.02
C ARG A 92 -6.31 -14.47 5.22
#